data_AF-H3BJJ6-F1
#
_entry.id   AF-H3BJJ6-F1
#
_cell.length_a   1.000
_cell.length_b   1.000
_cell.length_c   1.000
_cell.angle_alpha   90.00
_cell.angle_beta   90.00
_cell.angle_gamma   90.00
#
_symmetry.space_group_name_H-M   'P 1'
#
loop_
_entity.id
_entity.type
_entity.pdbx_description
1 polymer ?
#
loop_
_entity_poly.entity_id
_entity_poly.type
_entity_poly.pdbx_seq_one_letter_code
_entity_poly.pdbx_strand_id
1 'polypeptide(L)'
;MSWSPCFECAEQIVRFLATHHNLSLDIFSSRLYNVQDPETQQNLCRLVQEGAQVAAMDLYEFKKCWKKFVDNGGRRFRPWKRLLTNFRYQDSKLQEILRRMDPLSEEEFYSQFYNQRVKHLCYYHRMKPYLCYQLEQFNGQAPLKGCLLSE
;
A
#
# COMPACT_ATOMS: atom_id res chain seq x y z
N MET A 1 -14.59 3.08 4.92
CA MET A 1 -14.20 4.16 5.86
C MET A 1 -14.06 5.48 5.12
N SER A 2 -14.20 6.62 5.82
CA SER A 2 -14.11 7.96 5.21
C SER A 2 -12.66 8.38 4.91
N TRP A 3 -11.72 7.88 5.70
CA TRP A 3 -10.27 8.01 5.53
C TRP A 3 -9.60 6.64 5.73
N SER A 4 -8.44 6.42 5.12
CA SER A 4 -7.58 5.28 5.44
C SER A 4 -7.08 5.37 6.88
N PRO A 5 -6.67 4.25 7.50
CA PRO A 5 -6.07 4.30 8.83
C PRO A 5 -4.81 5.18 8.85
N CYS A 6 -4.57 5.87 9.96
CA CYS A 6 -3.27 6.48 10.25
C CYS A 6 -2.22 5.40 10.59
N PHE A 7 -0.95 5.80 10.76
CA PHE A 7 0.13 4.85 11.04
C PHE A 7 -0.13 4.01 12.30
N GLU A 8 -0.56 4.61 13.42
CA GLU A 8 -0.82 3.90 14.69
C GLU A 8 -1.94 2.86 14.53
N CYS A 9 -3.04 3.25 13.89
CA CYS A 9 -4.17 2.35 13.65
C CYS A 9 -3.79 1.21 12.69
N ALA A 10 -3.06 1.53 11.62
CA ALA A 10 -2.61 0.53 10.66
C ALA A 10 -1.66 -0.47 11.32
N GLU A 11 -0.75 -0.02 12.17
CA GLU A 11 0.15 -0.90 12.93
C GLU A 11 -0.63 -1.86 13.86
N GLN A 12 -1.64 -1.36 14.57
CA GLN A 12 -2.48 -2.21 15.42
C GLN A 12 -3.21 -3.29 14.61
N ILE A 13 -3.76 -2.92 13.45
CA ILE A 13 -4.41 -3.87 12.55
C ILE A 13 -3.41 -4.90 12.02
N VAL A 14 -2.21 -4.48 11.62
CA VAL A 14 -1.12 -5.38 11.20
C VAL A 14 -0.80 -6.42 12.28
N ARG A 15 -0.58 -5.98 13.53
CA ARG A 15 -0.30 -6.89 14.65
C ARG A 15 -1.47 -7.85 14.92
N PHE A 16 -2.70 -7.38 14.73
CA PHE A 16 -3.88 -8.21 14.89
C PHE A 16 -3.97 -9.29 13.79
N LEU A 17 -3.74 -8.93 12.52
CA LEU A 17 -3.76 -9.88 11.41
C LEU A 17 -2.62 -10.91 11.51
N ALA A 18 -1.44 -10.47 11.94
CA ALA A 18 -0.28 -11.35 12.16
C ALA A 18 -0.53 -12.44 13.23
N THR A 19 -1.51 -12.24 14.12
CA THR A 19 -1.88 -13.21 15.16
C THR A 19 -3.16 -14.00 14.85
N HIS A 20 -3.89 -13.63 13.79
CA HIS A 20 -5.20 -14.19 13.44
C HIS A 20 -5.29 -14.54 11.95
N HIS A 21 -4.52 -15.54 11.52
CA HIS A 21 -4.43 -15.95 10.10
C HIS A 21 -5.71 -16.51 9.47
N ASN A 22 -6.75 -16.78 10.28
CA ASN A 22 -8.06 -17.24 9.81
C ASN A 22 -9.01 -16.09 9.42
N LEU A 23 -8.56 -14.84 9.53
CA LEU A 23 -9.35 -13.65 9.25
C LEU A 23 -8.88 -12.98 7.95
N SER A 24 -9.84 -12.61 7.11
CA SER A 24 -9.60 -11.78 5.93
C SER A 24 -10.22 -10.40 6.17
N LEU A 25 -9.48 -9.36 5.82
CA LEU A 25 -9.88 -7.97 6.05
C LEU A 25 -9.82 -7.16 4.77
N ASP A 26 -10.95 -6.57 4.39
CA ASP A 26 -11.02 -5.64 3.26
C ASP A 26 -11.29 -4.21 3.75
N ILE A 27 -10.34 -3.32 3.49
CA ILE A 27 -10.37 -1.90 3.88
C ILE A 27 -10.62 -1.05 2.64
N PHE A 28 -11.87 -0.62 2.47
CA PHE A 28 -12.25 0.36 1.46
C PHE A 28 -12.29 1.77 2.06
N SER A 29 -11.48 2.70 1.55
CA SER A 29 -11.39 4.07 2.06
C SER A 29 -11.77 5.11 1.00
N SER A 30 -12.58 6.11 1.39
CA SER A 30 -12.95 7.20 0.47
C SER A 30 -11.76 8.11 0.14
N ARG A 31 -10.83 8.28 1.08
CA ARG A 31 -9.68 9.18 0.99
C ARG A 31 -8.50 8.54 1.72
N LEU A 32 -7.28 8.84 1.29
CA LEU A 32 -6.08 8.42 1.99
C LEU A 32 -5.64 9.47 3.00
N TYR A 33 -5.41 9.06 4.24
CA TYR A 33 -4.95 9.90 5.33
C TYR A 33 -3.43 10.08 5.25
N ASN A 34 -2.94 11.31 5.44
CA ASN A 34 -1.53 11.67 5.59
C ASN A 34 -0.51 10.94 4.70
N VAL A 35 -0.82 10.73 3.41
CA VAL A 35 0.03 9.93 2.52
C VAL A 35 1.39 10.54 2.17
N GLN A 36 1.67 11.77 2.61
CA GLN A 36 2.99 12.38 2.49
C GLN A 36 3.97 11.83 3.52
N ASP A 37 3.45 11.29 4.63
CA ASP A 37 4.24 10.71 5.70
C ASP A 37 4.72 9.29 5.34
N PRO A 38 6.04 9.02 5.36
CA PRO A 38 6.61 7.70 5.08
C PRO A 38 6.08 6.59 6.00
N GLU A 39 5.83 6.87 7.28
CA GLU A 39 5.36 5.83 8.23
C GLU A 39 3.94 5.38 7.90
N THR A 40 3.09 6.33 7.51
CA THR A 40 1.75 6.05 7.00
C THR A 40 1.81 5.20 5.72
N GLN A 41 2.70 5.53 4.78
CA GLN A 41 2.90 4.73 3.56
C GLN A 41 3.34 3.30 3.89
N GLN A 42 4.36 3.15 4.74
CA GLN A 42 4.92 1.85 5.12
C GLN A 42 3.88 0.97 5.80
N ASN A 43 3.06 1.51 6.71
CA ASN A 43 2.04 0.71 7.38
C ASN A 43 0.86 0.33 6.48
N LEU A 44 0.48 1.18 5.50
CA LEU A 44 -0.48 0.77 4.46
C LEU A 44 0.04 -0.42 3.64
N CYS A 45 1.33 -0.45 3.37
CA CYS A 45 1.95 -1.58 2.69
C CYS A 45 2.00 -2.83 3.57
N ARG A 46 2.35 -2.69 4.85
CA ARG A 46 2.36 -3.80 5.81
C ARG A 46 0.98 -4.43 5.96
N LEU A 47 -0.10 -3.65 5.92
CA LEU A 47 -1.47 -4.19 5.90
C LEU A 47 -1.67 -5.17 4.74
N VAL A 48 -1.20 -4.82 3.55
CA VAL A 48 -1.28 -5.69 2.37
C VAL A 48 -0.39 -6.92 2.52
N GLN A 49 0.80 -6.79 3.13
CA GLN A 49 1.68 -7.93 3.42
C GLN A 49 1.06 -8.93 4.40
N GLU A 50 0.33 -8.45 5.40
CA GLU A 50 -0.45 -9.29 6.34
C GLU A 50 -1.76 -9.80 5.75
N GLY A 51 -1.96 -9.65 4.43
CA GLY A 51 -3.09 -10.21 3.71
C GLY A 51 -4.37 -9.38 3.72
N ALA A 52 -4.35 -8.13 4.21
CA ALA A 52 -5.49 -7.23 4.08
C ALA A 52 -5.62 -6.71 2.64
N GLN A 53 -6.83 -6.66 2.11
CA GLN A 53 -7.11 -5.89 0.90
C GLN A 53 -7.26 -4.42 1.28
N VAL A 54 -6.52 -3.52 0.64
CA VAL A 54 -6.67 -2.07 0.83
C VAL A 54 -7.02 -1.44 -0.52
N ALA A 55 -8.13 -0.70 -0.59
CA ALA A 55 -8.63 -0.10 -1.83
C ALA A 55 -9.30 1.26 -1.61
N ALA A 56 -9.28 2.11 -2.65
CA ALA A 56 -10.09 3.32 -2.68
C ALA A 56 -11.56 2.98 -2.99
N MET A 57 -12.51 3.68 -2.36
CA MET A 57 -13.93 3.50 -2.63
C MET A 57 -14.30 4.07 -4.01
N ASP A 58 -14.78 3.20 -4.89
CA ASP A 58 -15.32 3.58 -6.19
C ASP A 58 -16.83 3.89 -6.11
N LEU A 59 -17.45 4.13 -7.27
CA LEU A 59 -18.89 4.37 -7.35
C LEU A 59 -19.72 3.24 -6.72
N TYR A 60 -19.30 1.99 -6.95
CA TYR A 60 -20.01 0.81 -6.45
C TYR A 60 -19.94 0.73 -4.93
N GLU A 61 -18.76 0.92 -4.34
CA GLU A 61 -18.57 0.89 -2.90
C GLU A 61 -19.32 2.04 -2.19
N PHE A 62 -19.36 3.26 -2.78
CA PHE A 62 -20.21 4.32 -2.25
C PHE A 62 -21.70 3.98 -2.30
N LYS A 63 -22.17 3.39 -3.40
CA LYS A 63 -23.57 2.97 -3.56
C LYS A 63 -23.93 1.86 -2.56
N LYS A 64 -23.03 0.91 -2.35
CA LYS A 64 -23.19 -0.18 -1.37
C LYS A 64 -23.22 0.38 0.05
N CYS A 65 -22.35 1.33 0.38
CA CYS A 65 -22.33 2.02 1.66
C CYS A 65 -23.65 2.78 1.91
N TRP A 66 -24.11 3.57 0.93
CA TRP A 66 -25.39 4.27 0.98
C TRP A 66 -26.58 3.34 1.24
N LYS A 67 -26.62 2.19 0.56
CA LYS A 67 -27.72 1.22 0.70
C LYS A 67 -27.73 0.54 2.07
N LYS A 68 -26.56 0.25 2.64
CA LYS A 68 -26.43 -0.57 3.86
C LYS A 68 -26.39 0.24 5.15
N PHE A 69 -25.77 1.42 5.13
CA PHE A 69 -25.38 2.14 6.36
C PHE A 69 -25.98 3.54 6.48
N VAL A 70 -26.73 4.02 5.48
CA VAL A 70 -27.37 5.34 5.53
C VAL A 70 -28.87 5.18 5.58
N ASP A 71 -29.52 5.83 6.54
CA ASP A 71 -30.97 6.02 6.52
C ASP A 71 -31.33 6.97 5.37
N ASN A 72 -31.69 6.38 4.25
CA ASN A 72 -31.92 7.09 3.00
C ASN A 72 -33.41 7.24 2.66
N GLY A 73 -34.32 6.75 3.51
CA GLY A 73 -35.78 6.82 3.26
C GLY A 73 -36.21 6.27 1.89
N GLY A 74 -35.52 5.25 1.38
CA GLY A 74 -35.78 4.66 0.06
C GLY A 74 -35.20 5.46 -1.13
N ARG A 75 -34.50 6.57 -0.88
CA ARG A 75 -33.90 7.39 -1.93
C ARG A 75 -32.69 6.70 -2.54
N ARG A 76 -32.58 6.80 -3.88
CA ARG A 76 -31.44 6.28 -4.63
C ARG A 76 -30.18 7.11 -4.33
N PHE A 77 -29.03 6.43 -4.32
CA PHE A 77 -27.72 7.08 -4.24
C PHE A 77 -27.55 8.07 -5.40
N ARG A 78 -27.13 9.30 -5.10
CA ARG A 78 -26.81 10.33 -6.07
C ARG A 78 -25.31 10.65 -6.01
N PRO A 79 -24.52 10.26 -7.02
CA PRO A 79 -23.11 10.60 -7.09
C PRO A 79 -22.92 12.12 -7.12
N TRP A 80 -21.95 12.63 -6.36
CA TRP A 80 -21.57 14.04 -6.42
C TRP A 80 -20.61 14.32 -7.58
N LYS A 81 -20.47 15.60 -7.94
CA LYS A 81 -19.56 16.05 -9.00
C LYS A 81 -18.13 15.60 -8.70
N ARG A 82 -17.43 15.09 -9.71
CA ARG A 82 -16.04 14.59 -9.62
C ARG A 82 -15.83 13.34 -8.75
N LEU A 83 -16.87 12.61 -8.34
CA LEU A 83 -16.70 11.35 -7.59
C LEU A 83 -15.70 10.40 -8.28
N LEU A 84 -15.90 10.13 -9.57
CA LEU A 84 -15.00 9.24 -10.34
C LEU A 84 -13.59 9.81 -10.48
N THR A 85 -13.46 11.12 -10.66
CA THR A 85 -12.15 11.79 -10.73
C THR A 85 -11.40 11.68 -9.39
N ASN A 86 -12.11 11.87 -8.28
CA ASN A 86 -11.54 11.74 -6.94
C ASN A 86 -11.15 10.30 -6.66
N PHE A 87 -12.01 9.33 -6.98
CA PHE A 87 -11.68 7.91 -6.88
C PHE A 87 -10.40 7.59 -7.65
N ARG A 88 -10.30 7.97 -8.93
CA ARG A 88 -9.09 7.73 -9.75
C ARG A 88 -7.83 8.34 -9.14
N TYR A 89 -7.95 9.53 -8.55
CA TYR A 89 -6.82 10.16 -7.87
C TYR A 89 -6.40 9.38 -6.62
N GLN A 90 -7.36 9.00 -5.76
CA GLN A 90 -7.08 8.24 -4.54
C GLN A 90 -6.52 6.85 -4.87
N ASP A 91 -7.12 6.16 -5.85
CA ASP A 91 -6.67 4.85 -6.31
C ASP A 91 -5.26 4.91 -6.90
N SER A 92 -5.00 5.85 -7.82
CA SER A 92 -3.66 6.05 -8.38
C SER A 92 -2.62 6.32 -7.29
N LYS A 93 -2.94 7.16 -6.30
CA LYS A 93 -2.02 7.45 -5.20
C LYS A 93 -1.79 6.25 -4.30
N LEU A 94 -2.82 5.45 -4.02
CA LEU A 94 -2.69 4.20 -3.28
C LEU A 94 -1.81 3.21 -4.04
N GLN A 95 -2.03 3.03 -5.34
CA GLN A 95 -1.20 2.15 -6.17
C GLN A 95 0.25 2.63 -6.25
N GLU A 96 0.52 3.94 -6.25
CA GLU A 96 1.88 4.47 -6.16
C GLU A 96 2.56 4.05 -4.84
N ILE A 97 1.84 4.16 -3.71
CA ILE A 97 2.36 3.75 -2.40
C ILE A 97 2.63 2.25 -2.37
N LEU A 98 1.67 1.44 -2.84
CA LEU A 98 1.79 -0.01 -2.86
C LEU A 98 2.84 -0.49 -3.87
N ARG A 99 3.09 0.24 -4.98
CA ARG A 99 4.17 -0.06 -5.92
C ARG A 99 5.57 0.21 -5.37
N ARG A 100 5.73 1.07 -4.37
CA ARG A 100 7.02 1.21 -3.66
C ARG A 100 7.40 -0.07 -2.89
N MET A 101 6.51 -1.06 -2.85
CA MET A 101 6.78 -2.41 -2.36
C MET A 101 7.38 -3.33 -3.42
N ASP A 102 7.33 -2.95 -4.71
CA ASP A 102 8.13 -3.62 -5.72
C ASP A 102 9.62 -3.25 -5.53
N PRO A 103 10.54 -4.20 -5.76
CA PRO A 103 11.71 -4.32 -4.92
C PRO A 103 12.85 -3.35 -5.21
N LEU A 104 12.65 -2.29 -5.99
CA LEU A 104 13.57 -1.22 -6.43
C LEU A 104 13.17 -0.90 -7.88
N SER A 105 13.10 0.38 -8.24
CA SER A 105 13.06 0.72 -9.66
C SER A 105 14.34 0.25 -10.35
N GLU A 106 14.30 0.01 -11.67
CA GLU A 106 15.48 -0.38 -12.46
C GLU A 106 16.62 0.64 -12.29
N GLU A 107 16.28 1.94 -12.27
CA GLU A 107 17.23 3.04 -12.01
C GLU A 107 17.85 2.97 -10.61
N GLU A 108 17.05 2.69 -9.58
CA GLU A 108 17.55 2.51 -8.22
C GLU A 108 18.43 1.26 -8.12
N PHE A 109 18.05 0.14 -8.75
CA PHE A 109 18.88 -1.06 -8.77
C PHE A 109 20.25 -0.79 -9.38
N TYR A 110 20.30 -0.17 -10.56
CA TYR A 110 21.57 0.15 -11.22
C TYR A 110 22.41 1.15 -10.41
N SER A 111 21.80 2.12 -9.73
CA SER A 111 22.56 3.08 -8.92
C SER A 111 23.08 2.49 -7.60
N GLN A 112 22.36 1.52 -7.00
CA GLN A 112 22.68 0.98 -5.66
C GLN A 112 23.51 -0.31 -5.70
N PHE A 113 23.41 -1.10 -6.76
CA PHE A 113 24.12 -2.40 -6.90
C PHE A 113 25.28 -2.36 -7.90
N TYR A 114 25.74 -1.16 -8.30
CA TYR A 114 26.85 -1.00 -9.22
C TYR A 114 28.19 -1.42 -8.59
N ASN A 115 28.92 -2.29 -9.27
CA ASN A 115 30.17 -2.89 -8.78
C ASN A 115 31.45 -2.27 -9.38
N GLN A 116 31.36 -1.30 -10.30
CA GLN A 116 32.57 -0.69 -10.86
C GLN A 116 33.10 0.39 -9.91
N ARG A 117 34.41 0.36 -9.65
CA ARG A 117 35.13 1.30 -8.78
C ARG A 117 35.30 2.68 -9.45
N VAL A 118 34.22 3.29 -9.93
CA VAL A 118 34.27 4.60 -10.57
C VAL A 118 34.15 5.67 -9.50
N LYS A 119 35.30 6.16 -9.00
CA LYS A 119 35.40 7.21 -7.96
C LYS A 119 34.62 8.51 -8.29
N HIS A 120 34.24 8.73 -9.55
CA HIS A 120 33.64 9.98 -10.01
C HIS A 120 32.11 10.04 -9.96
N LEU A 121 31.39 8.91 -9.95
CA LEU A 121 29.92 8.89 -9.86
C LEU A 121 29.41 8.86 -8.41
N CYS A 122 30.26 8.46 -7.46
CA CYS A 122 29.94 8.31 -6.04
C CYS A 122 29.64 9.63 -5.31
N TYR A 123 29.93 10.79 -5.93
CA TYR A 123 29.71 12.10 -5.30
C TYR A 123 28.24 12.53 -5.33
N TYR A 124 27.45 12.01 -6.27
CA TYR A 124 26.04 12.41 -6.45
C TYR A 124 25.05 11.38 -5.90
N HIS A 125 25.47 10.12 -5.73
CA HIS A 125 24.62 9.04 -5.23
C HIS A 125 25.14 8.52 -3.90
N ARG A 126 24.43 8.85 -2.82
CA ARG A 126 24.65 8.23 -1.51
C ARG A 126 24.23 6.77 -1.60
N MET A 127 25.20 5.86 -1.54
CA MET A 127 24.91 4.43 -1.48
C MET A 127 24.12 4.12 -0.22
N LYS A 128 23.06 3.34 -0.42
CA LYS A 128 22.18 2.82 0.60
C LYS A 128 22.33 1.30 0.62
N PRO A 129 22.49 0.68 1.80
CA PRO A 129 22.67 -0.76 1.87
C PRO A 129 21.33 -1.45 1.64
N TYR A 130 21.06 -1.92 0.42
CA TYR A 130 19.88 -2.71 0.13
C TYR A 130 20.16 -4.22 0.27
N LEU A 131 19.18 -4.97 0.78
CA LEU A 131 19.20 -6.42 0.84
C LEU A 131 18.00 -7.00 0.10
N CYS A 132 18.24 -7.65 -1.03
CA CYS A 132 17.23 -8.40 -1.76
C CYS A 132 17.25 -9.88 -1.36
N TYR A 133 16.07 -10.49 -1.20
CA TYR A 133 15.93 -11.87 -0.75
C TYR A 133 14.90 -12.63 -1.58
N GLN A 134 15.11 -13.95 -1.63
CA GLN A 134 14.16 -14.93 -2.14
C GLN A 134 14.10 -16.08 -1.13
N LEU A 135 12.90 -16.39 -0.65
CA LEU A 135 12.65 -17.48 0.30
C LEU A 135 11.87 -18.60 -0.40
N GLU A 136 12.47 -19.78 -0.42
CA GLU A 136 11.83 -21.00 -0.92
C GLU A 136 10.76 -21.48 0.07
N GLN A 137 9.57 -21.80 -0.45
CA GLN A 137 8.46 -22.28 0.37
C GLN A 137 8.30 -23.79 0.22
N PHE A 138 8.25 -24.51 1.34
CA PHE A 138 8.17 -25.98 1.37
C PHE A 138 6.90 -26.56 0.70
N ASN A 139 5.87 -25.74 0.46
CA ASN A 139 4.57 -26.18 -0.04
C ASN A 139 4.44 -26.11 -1.57
N GLY A 140 5.53 -25.87 -2.31
CA GLY A 140 5.51 -25.72 -3.77
C GLY A 140 4.83 -24.42 -4.24
N GLN A 141 4.55 -23.49 -3.33
CA GLN A 141 4.09 -22.14 -3.64
C GLN A 141 5.21 -21.31 -4.28
N ALA A 142 4.82 -20.25 -4.99
CA ALA A 142 5.79 -19.32 -5.57
C ALA A 142 6.72 -18.77 -4.47
N PRO A 143 8.04 -18.66 -4.72
CA PRO A 143 8.98 -18.19 -3.72
C PRO A 143 8.66 -16.75 -3.31
N LEU A 144 8.74 -16.47 -2.01
CA LEU A 144 8.54 -15.12 -1.48
C LEU A 144 9.76 -14.28 -1.85
N LYS A 145 9.56 -13.10 -2.41
CA LYS A 145 10.64 -12.19 -2.84
C LYS A 145 10.43 -10.82 -2.25
N GLY A 146 11.52 -10.10 -2.02
CA GLY A 146 11.48 -8.69 -1.62
C GLY A 146 12.87 -8.07 -1.58
N CYS A 147 12.91 -6.75 -1.38
CA CYS A 147 14.14 -6.02 -1.08
C CYS A 147 13.88 -5.06 0.08
N LEU A 148 14.88 -4.93 0.94
CA LEU A 148 14.86 -4.11 2.15
C LEU A 148 15.94 -3.03 2.04
N LEU A 149 15.70 -1.86 2.61
CA LEU A 149 16.78 -0.95 2.99
C LEU A 149 17.28 -1.37 4.37
N SER A 150 18.56 -1.74 4.50
CA SER A 150 19.21 -2.02 5.79
C SER A 150 19.45 -0.70 6.53
N GLU A 151 19.13 -0.68 7.82
CA GLU A 151 19.51 0.41 8.75
C GLU A 151 20.98 0.28 9.19
#